data_AF-A0A522RX72-F1
#
_entry.id   AF-A0A522RX72-F1
#
_cell.length_a   1.000
_cell.length_b   1.000
_cell.length_c   1.000
_cell.angle_alpha   90.00
_cell.angle_beta   90.00
_cell.angle_gamma   90.00
#
_symmetry.space_group_name_H-M   'P 1'
#
loop_
_entity.id
_entity.type
_entity.pdbx_description
1 polymer ?
#
loop_
_entity_poly.entity_id
_entity_poly.type
_entity_poly.pdbx_seq_one_letter_code
_entity_poly.pdbx_strand_id
1 'polypeptide(L)'
;MSALAVARLDLRRLAVRPFAWTLGGIALAMMAWQFLLGVSAFMHAQPTLPGAASGAGFTAAVVAPYFLNYIQLCLVIAPLVTMQALAGERGAQRLALLRAAGVSGRAIVCGKFIARLAFLWLLLIIVATLPLVLAHATHPDWGQFGAALIATALCVAALTAIGIACSAFAAQPALAATAALLIGEGLSLIDAGVRMTGGDTGWLGYLALHTHLAPALRGLVRSEDLVYFLLIIALALVLAVRRIAGERGRG
;
A
#
# COMPACT_ATOMS: atom_id res chain seq x y z
N MET A 1 27.48 6.85 1.08
CA MET A 1 26.17 7.27 1.65
C MET A 1 25.37 6.05 2.08
N SER A 2 24.69 6.11 3.23
CA SER A 2 23.80 5.05 3.72
C SER A 2 22.40 5.12 3.07
N ALA A 3 21.61 4.04 3.17
CA ALA A 3 20.22 4.00 2.67
C ALA A 3 19.34 5.09 3.30
N LEU A 4 19.55 5.40 4.59
CA LEU A 4 18.83 6.45 5.31
C LEU A 4 19.14 7.84 4.77
N ALA A 5 20.37 8.10 4.33
CA ALA A 5 20.73 9.38 3.72
C ALA A 5 19.99 9.59 2.38
N VAL A 6 19.90 8.52 1.56
CA VAL A 6 19.10 8.53 0.32
C VAL A 6 17.63 8.75 0.64
N ALA A 7 17.09 8.02 1.62
CA ALA A 7 15.69 8.16 2.04
C ALA A 7 15.37 9.60 2.48
N ARG A 8 16.22 10.21 3.32
CA ARG A 8 16.03 11.58 3.81
C ARG A 8 16.04 12.60 2.67
N LEU A 9 16.95 12.44 1.71
CA LEU A 9 17.03 13.31 0.54
C LEU A 9 15.77 13.21 -0.32
N ASP A 10 15.32 11.99 -0.63
CA ASP A 10 14.15 11.77 -1.46
C ASP A 10 12.85 12.15 -0.75
N LEU A 11 12.76 11.97 0.57
CA LEU A 11 11.62 12.44 1.36
C LEU A 11 11.50 13.97 1.32
N ARG A 12 12.63 14.69 1.47
CA ARG A 12 12.66 16.15 1.31
C ARG A 12 12.24 16.59 -0.09
N ARG A 13 12.70 15.89 -1.13
CA ARG A 13 12.27 16.16 -2.50
C ARG A 13 10.78 15.90 -2.69
N LEU A 14 10.24 14.84 -2.08
CA LEU A 14 8.83 14.51 -2.16
C LEU A 14 7.97 15.57 -1.45
N ALA A 15 8.43 16.06 -0.30
CA ALA A 15 7.75 17.09 0.48
C ALA A 15 7.57 18.41 -0.27
N VAL A 16 8.44 18.72 -1.24
CA VAL A 16 8.36 19.96 -2.04
C VAL A 16 7.70 19.73 -3.41
N ARG A 17 7.42 18.48 -3.80
CA ARG A 17 6.78 18.17 -5.09
C ARG A 17 5.26 18.35 -4.99
N PRO A 18 4.66 19.32 -5.72
CA PRO A 18 3.22 19.61 -5.61
C PRO A 18 2.37 18.40 -6.01
N PHE A 19 2.80 17.65 -7.02
CA PHE A 19 2.06 16.50 -7.54
C PHE A 19 1.77 15.41 -6.48
N ALA A 20 2.71 15.15 -5.56
CA ALA A 20 2.50 14.12 -4.55
C ALA A 20 1.44 14.56 -3.53
N TRP A 21 1.48 15.83 -3.13
CA TRP A 21 0.53 16.40 -2.19
C TRP A 21 -0.85 16.64 -2.79
N THR A 22 -0.95 17.01 -4.07
CA THR A 22 -2.25 17.12 -4.75
C THR A 22 -2.91 15.75 -4.85
N LEU A 23 -2.15 14.71 -5.23
CA LEU A 23 -2.63 13.33 -5.24
C LEU A 23 -3.03 12.87 -3.83
N GLY A 24 -2.22 13.15 -2.81
CA GLY A 24 -2.52 12.84 -1.42
C GLY A 24 -3.76 13.58 -0.89
N GLY A 25 -3.94 14.85 -1.25
CA GLY A 25 -5.12 15.63 -0.87
C GLY A 25 -6.41 15.08 -1.49
N ILE A 26 -6.39 14.74 -2.79
CA ILE A 26 -7.51 14.09 -3.47
C ILE A 26 -7.82 12.74 -2.82
N ALA A 27 -6.78 11.95 -2.52
CA ALA A 27 -6.92 10.66 -1.86
C ALA A 27 -7.60 10.77 -0.49
N LEU A 28 -7.14 11.72 0.33
CA LEU A 28 -7.70 11.96 1.66
C LEU A 28 -9.13 12.50 1.59
N ALA A 29 -9.44 13.37 0.63
CA ALA A 29 -10.81 13.84 0.40
C ALA A 29 -11.75 12.70 0.00
N MET A 30 -11.30 11.80 -0.89
CA MET A 30 -12.05 10.62 -1.30
C MET A 30 -12.27 9.65 -0.12
N MET A 31 -11.23 9.45 0.71
CA MET A 31 -11.34 8.65 1.93
C MET A 31 -12.28 9.28 2.95
N ALA A 32 -12.23 10.59 3.17
CA ALA A 32 -13.16 11.27 4.06
C ALA A 32 -14.61 11.10 3.59
N TRP A 33 -14.86 11.24 2.29
CA TRP A 33 -16.17 11.02 1.70
C TRP A 33 -16.67 9.58 1.88
N GLN A 34 -15.82 8.58 1.59
CA GLN A 34 -16.18 7.17 1.78
C GLN A 34 -16.41 6.81 3.25
N PHE A 35 -15.67 7.42 4.18
CA PHE A 35 -15.90 7.25 5.60
C PHE A 35 -17.28 7.76 6.02
N LEU A 36 -17.66 8.96 5.55
CA LEU A 36 -19.01 9.52 5.79
C LEU A 36 -20.11 8.63 5.21
N LEU A 37 -19.92 8.08 4.01
CA LEU A 37 -20.85 7.11 3.44
C LEU A 37 -20.95 5.84 4.29
N GLY A 38 -19.82 5.32 4.79
CA GLY A 38 -19.79 4.15 5.67
C GLY A 38 -20.52 4.38 7.00
N VAL A 39 -20.29 5.54 7.63
CA VAL A 39 -21.00 5.94 8.86
C VAL A 39 -22.49 6.12 8.59
N SER A 40 -22.86 6.78 7.50
CA SER A 40 -24.26 6.94 7.10
C SER A 40 -24.93 5.58 6.90
N ALA A 41 -24.32 4.67 6.15
CA ALA A 41 -24.84 3.32 5.93
C ALA A 41 -25.00 2.55 7.24
N PHE A 42 -24.02 2.66 8.17
CA PHE A 42 -24.10 2.06 9.50
C PHE A 42 -25.28 2.59 10.31
N MET A 43 -25.52 3.91 10.30
CA MET A 43 -26.65 4.52 11.02
C MET A 43 -28.00 4.08 10.46
N HIS A 44 -28.13 3.92 9.15
CA HIS A 44 -29.37 3.45 8.51
C HIS A 44 -29.60 1.94 8.72
N ALA A 45 -28.52 1.17 8.94
CA ALA A 45 -28.59 -0.27 9.16
C ALA A 45 -28.91 -0.66 10.60
N GLN A 46 -28.82 0.27 11.57
CA GLN A 46 -29.16 -0.04 12.97
C GLN A 46 -30.68 -0.21 13.14
N PRO A 47 -31.16 -1.37 13.63
CA PRO A 47 -32.57 -1.57 13.90
C PRO A 47 -33.02 -0.64 15.02
N THR A 48 -34.14 0.06 14.81
CA THR A 48 -34.78 0.98 15.76
C THR A 48 -35.36 0.28 17.01
N LEU A 49 -35.24 -1.05 17.09
CA LEU A 49 -35.83 -1.89 18.14
C LEU A 49 -34.81 -2.13 19.27
N PRO A 50 -35.16 -1.79 20.53
CA PRO A 50 -34.30 -2.09 21.67
C PRO A 50 -34.19 -3.60 21.87
N GLY A 51 -32.97 -4.15 21.84
CA GLY A 51 -32.67 -5.53 22.23
C GLY A 51 -32.29 -6.51 21.11
N ALA A 52 -32.41 -6.15 19.83
CA ALA A 52 -31.87 -6.97 18.75
C ALA A 52 -30.36 -6.68 18.59
N ALA A 53 -29.53 -7.34 19.41
CA ALA A 53 -28.08 -7.39 19.20
C ALA A 53 -27.77 -8.24 17.96
N SER A 54 -28.02 -7.70 16.77
CA SER A 54 -27.81 -8.46 15.53
C SER A 54 -27.42 -7.54 14.37
N GLY A 55 -26.40 -6.73 14.58
CA GLY A 55 -25.66 -6.02 13.53
C GLY A 55 -24.17 -6.12 13.81
N ALA A 56 -23.35 -6.22 12.76
CA ALA A 56 -21.90 -6.17 12.90
C ALA A 56 -21.50 -4.85 13.61
N GLY A 57 -20.61 -4.93 14.61
CA GLY A 57 -20.15 -3.75 15.36
C GLY A 57 -19.48 -2.71 14.46
N PHE A 58 -19.35 -1.46 14.93
CA PHE A 58 -18.80 -0.34 14.16
C PHE A 58 -17.46 -0.69 13.47
N THR A 59 -16.57 -1.40 14.15
CA THR A 59 -15.27 -1.80 13.57
C THR A 59 -15.44 -2.73 12.37
N ALA A 60 -16.31 -3.73 12.47
CA ALA A 60 -16.57 -4.66 11.38
C ALA A 60 -17.38 -4.05 10.23
N ALA A 61 -18.35 -3.19 10.55
CA ALA A 61 -19.26 -2.60 9.57
C ALA A 61 -18.68 -1.38 8.84
N VAL A 62 -17.83 -0.59 9.50
CA VAL A 62 -17.31 0.68 8.96
C VAL A 62 -15.80 0.62 8.77
N VAL A 63 -15.04 0.28 9.82
CA VAL A 63 -13.57 0.39 9.79
C VAL A 63 -12.93 -0.62 8.84
N ALA A 64 -13.37 -1.89 8.86
CA ALA A 64 -12.81 -2.91 7.99
C ALA A 64 -13.02 -2.60 6.49
N PRO A 65 -14.24 -2.27 6.02
CA PRO A 65 -14.45 -1.81 4.64
C PRO A 65 -13.68 -0.53 4.31
N TYR A 66 -13.55 0.38 5.28
CA TYR A 66 -12.83 1.64 5.09
C TYR A 66 -11.35 1.44 4.79
N PHE A 67 -10.67 0.56 5.54
CA PHE A 67 -9.27 0.20 5.25
C PHE A 67 -9.12 -0.60 3.95
N LEU A 68 -10.10 -1.43 3.60
CA LEU A 68 -10.10 -2.11 2.31
C LEU A 68 -10.19 -1.11 1.15
N ASN A 69 -11.03 -0.10 1.26
CA ASN A 69 -11.13 0.96 0.25
C ASN A 69 -9.82 1.76 0.14
N TYR A 70 -9.13 2.00 1.26
CA TYR A 70 -7.82 2.64 1.23
C TYR A 70 -6.78 1.78 0.47
N ILE A 71 -6.83 0.46 0.60
CA ILE A 71 -5.95 -0.45 -0.16
C ILE A 71 -6.28 -0.40 -1.65
N GLN A 72 -7.57 -0.40 -2.01
CA GLN A 72 -7.99 -0.24 -3.41
C GLN A 72 -7.50 1.08 -3.99
N LEU A 73 -7.60 2.18 -3.25
CA LEU A 73 -7.04 3.45 -3.68
C LEU A 73 -5.51 3.38 -3.80
N CYS A 74 -4.83 2.69 -2.90
CA CYS A 74 -3.38 2.49 -2.95
C CYS A 74 -2.93 1.66 -4.16
N LEU A 75 -3.78 0.80 -4.75
CA LEU A 75 -3.45 0.10 -6.00
C LEU A 75 -3.16 1.09 -7.13
N VAL A 76 -3.79 2.26 -7.13
CA VAL A 76 -3.56 3.34 -8.12
C VAL A 76 -2.49 4.32 -7.63
N ILE A 77 -2.55 4.74 -6.37
CA ILE A 77 -1.65 5.77 -5.83
C ILE A 77 -0.22 5.25 -5.71
N ALA A 78 0.00 4.02 -5.25
CA ALA A 78 1.35 3.50 -5.05
C ALA A 78 2.16 3.46 -6.37
N PRO A 79 1.61 3.00 -7.53
CA PRO A 79 2.24 3.17 -8.83
C PRO A 79 2.58 4.62 -9.17
N LEU A 80 1.66 5.57 -9.01
CA LEU A 80 1.88 6.98 -9.34
C LEU A 80 2.96 7.63 -8.46
N VAL A 81 3.02 7.25 -7.19
CA VAL A 81 4.06 7.73 -6.26
C VAL A 81 5.41 7.11 -6.62
N THR A 82 5.47 5.81 -6.91
CA THR A 82 6.73 5.08 -7.13
C THR A 82 7.28 5.17 -8.55
N MET A 83 6.47 5.51 -9.56
CA MET A 83 6.88 5.47 -10.97
C MET A 83 8.12 6.30 -11.29
N GLN A 84 8.28 7.46 -10.64
CA GLN A 84 9.42 8.36 -10.86
C GLN A 84 10.66 7.98 -10.03
N ALA A 85 10.57 7.01 -9.13
CA ALA A 85 11.61 6.72 -8.15
C ALA A 85 12.93 6.33 -8.82
N LEU A 86 12.89 5.44 -9.80
CA LEU A 86 14.07 4.97 -10.54
C LEU A 86 13.98 5.35 -12.03
N ALA A 87 12.87 5.07 -12.70
CA ALA A 87 12.69 5.41 -14.12
C ALA A 87 12.81 6.92 -14.39
N GLY A 88 12.21 7.76 -13.53
CA GLY A 88 12.29 9.21 -13.66
C GLY A 88 13.70 9.77 -13.44
N GLU A 89 14.43 9.23 -12.46
CA GLU A 89 15.81 9.64 -12.20
C GLU A 89 16.81 9.13 -13.24
N ARG A 90 16.50 8.00 -13.88
CA ARG A 90 17.28 7.49 -15.00
C ARG A 90 17.17 8.44 -16.20
N GLY A 91 15.96 8.87 -16.56
CA GLY A 91 15.75 9.86 -17.61
C GLY A 91 16.44 11.21 -17.32
N ALA A 92 16.44 11.64 -16.06
CA ALA A 92 17.07 12.89 -15.63
C ALA A 92 18.58 12.79 -15.33
N GLN A 93 19.25 11.67 -15.66
CA GLN A 93 20.67 11.39 -15.34
C GLN A 93 21.07 11.49 -13.86
N ARG A 94 20.11 11.65 -12.94
CA ARG A 94 20.37 11.70 -11.49
C ARG A 94 20.79 10.36 -10.93
N LEU A 95 20.29 9.27 -11.51
CA LEU A 95 20.69 7.92 -11.13
C LEU A 95 22.17 7.68 -11.43
N ALA A 96 22.68 8.23 -12.54
CA ALA A 96 24.10 8.16 -12.89
C ALA A 96 24.97 8.94 -11.89
N LEU A 97 24.53 10.14 -11.47
CA LEU A 97 25.21 10.94 -10.46
C LEU A 97 25.28 10.24 -9.10
N LEU A 98 24.18 9.62 -8.64
CA LEU A 98 24.17 8.85 -7.38
C LEU A 98 25.12 7.66 -7.45
N ARG A 99 25.24 7.01 -8.62
CA ARG A 99 26.18 5.92 -8.83
C ARG A 99 27.63 6.41 -8.89
N ALA A 100 27.89 7.54 -9.55
CA ALA A 100 29.21 8.18 -9.61
C ALA A 100 29.68 8.61 -8.21
N ALA A 101 28.76 9.01 -7.33
CA ALA A 101 29.03 9.27 -5.91
C ALA A 101 29.29 8.00 -5.07
N GLY A 102 29.45 6.82 -5.71
CA GLY A 102 29.81 5.57 -5.04
C GLY A 102 28.68 4.95 -4.20
N VAL A 103 27.41 5.37 -4.38
CA VAL A 103 26.28 4.82 -3.61
C VAL A 103 25.94 3.41 -4.12
N SER A 104 25.82 2.45 -3.20
CA SER A 104 25.48 1.07 -3.56
C SER A 104 24.04 0.96 -4.07
N GLY A 105 23.80 0.07 -5.05
CA GLY A 105 22.44 -0.16 -5.58
C GLY A 105 21.44 -0.57 -4.49
N ARG A 106 21.87 -1.33 -3.48
CA ARG A 106 21.06 -1.67 -2.30
C ARG A 106 20.64 -0.43 -1.53
N ALA A 107 21.56 0.50 -1.26
CA ALA A 107 21.24 1.73 -0.56
C ALA A 107 20.28 2.63 -1.36
N ILE A 108 20.43 2.67 -2.69
CA ILE A 108 19.52 3.43 -3.57
C ILE A 108 18.11 2.86 -3.51
N VAL A 109 17.93 1.55 -3.71
CA VAL A 109 16.61 0.90 -3.71
C VAL A 109 15.94 1.01 -2.34
N CYS A 110 16.64 0.63 -1.27
CA CYS A 110 16.06 0.67 0.07
C CYS A 110 15.72 2.10 0.50
N GLY A 111 16.58 3.08 0.18
CA GLY A 111 16.32 4.48 0.48
C GLY A 111 15.07 5.01 -0.23
N LYS A 112 14.91 4.67 -1.52
CA LYS A 112 13.73 5.05 -2.31
C LYS A 112 12.46 4.40 -1.81
N PHE A 113 12.53 3.11 -1.48
CA PHE A 113 11.43 2.38 -0.86
C PHE A 113 10.96 3.05 0.44
N ILE A 114 11.89 3.30 1.38
CA ILE A 114 11.57 3.93 2.67
C ILE A 114 10.93 5.31 2.47
N ALA A 115 11.45 6.13 1.56
CA ALA A 115 10.89 7.47 1.31
C ALA A 115 9.44 7.42 0.78
N ARG A 116 9.14 6.49 -0.13
CA ARG A 116 7.77 6.36 -0.68
C ARG A 116 6.81 5.68 0.28
N LEU A 117 7.31 4.70 1.02
CA LEU A 117 6.55 4.03 2.06
C LEU A 117 6.16 4.99 3.18
N ALA A 118 7.10 5.81 3.66
CA ALA A 118 6.83 6.80 4.70
C ALA A 118 5.75 7.80 4.29
N PHE A 119 5.73 8.22 3.03
CA PHE A 119 4.68 9.10 2.51
C PHE A 119 3.31 8.41 2.48
N LEU A 120 3.23 7.17 1.97
CA LEU A 120 1.96 6.44 1.95
C LEU A 120 1.48 6.09 3.36
N TRP A 121 2.38 5.69 4.26
CA TRP A 121 2.03 5.47 5.67
C TRP A 121 1.59 6.74 6.39
N LEU A 122 2.14 7.91 6.05
CA LEU A 122 1.62 9.18 6.55
C LEU A 122 0.14 9.36 6.16
N LEU A 123 -0.21 9.07 4.89
CA LEU A 123 -1.60 9.11 4.45
C LEU A 123 -2.46 8.08 5.20
N LEU A 124 -1.97 6.86 5.40
CA LEU A 124 -2.66 5.82 6.18
C LEU A 124 -2.91 6.25 7.63
N ILE A 125 -1.94 6.89 8.27
CA ILE A 125 -2.10 7.41 9.64
C ILE A 125 -3.21 8.45 9.68
N ILE A 126 -3.25 9.38 8.72
CA ILE A 126 -4.31 10.39 8.61
C ILE A 126 -5.68 9.73 8.34
N VAL A 127 -5.73 8.71 7.48
CA VAL A 127 -6.94 7.93 7.24
C VAL A 127 -7.40 7.24 8.52
N ALA A 128 -6.48 6.64 9.29
CA ALA A 128 -6.78 5.94 10.52
C ALA A 128 -7.29 6.87 11.64
N THR A 129 -7.04 8.19 11.60
CA THR A 129 -7.58 9.10 12.61
C THR A 129 -9.10 9.28 12.51
N LEU A 130 -9.69 9.15 11.32
CA LEU A 130 -11.13 9.36 11.13
C LEU A 130 -12.00 8.40 11.95
N PRO A 131 -11.78 7.07 11.91
CA PRO A 131 -12.43 6.15 12.83
C PRO A 131 -12.20 6.44 14.31
N LEU A 132 -11.00 6.92 14.67
CA LEU A 132 -10.64 7.21 16.07
C LEU A 132 -11.41 8.39 16.65
N VAL A 133 -11.81 9.36 15.83
CA VAL A 133 -12.67 10.48 16.26
C VAL A 133 -14.00 9.96 16.83
N LEU A 134 -14.54 8.90 16.23
CA LEU A 134 -15.81 8.27 16.64
C LEU A 134 -15.65 7.23 17.75
N ALA A 135 -14.42 6.91 18.17
CA ALA A 135 -14.16 5.84 19.13
C ALA A 135 -14.92 6.00 20.47
N HIS A 136 -15.14 7.24 20.90
CA HIS A 136 -15.86 7.57 22.13
C HIS A 136 -17.36 7.26 22.04
N ALA A 137 -17.93 7.23 20.83
CA ALA A 137 -19.35 7.01 20.59
C ALA A 137 -19.68 5.57 20.16
N THR A 138 -18.70 4.81 19.68
CA THR A 138 -18.95 3.53 18.97
C THR A 138 -18.32 2.30 19.60
N HIS A 139 -17.58 2.45 20.72
CA HIS A 139 -16.89 1.35 21.42
C HIS A 139 -16.14 0.39 20.45
N PRO A 140 -15.13 0.90 19.71
CA PRO A 140 -14.47 0.11 18.70
C PRO A 140 -13.72 -1.08 19.32
N ASP A 141 -13.77 -2.22 18.62
CA ASP A 141 -12.85 -3.33 18.87
C ASP A 141 -11.43 -2.92 18.47
N TRP A 142 -10.60 -2.66 19.48
CA TRP A 142 -9.20 -2.26 19.31
C TRP A 142 -8.31 -3.36 18.73
N GLY A 143 -8.65 -4.63 18.99
CA GLY A 143 -7.93 -5.77 18.43
C GLY A 143 -8.16 -5.86 16.93
N GLN A 144 -9.42 -5.77 16.51
CA GLN A 144 -9.79 -5.72 15.10
C GLN A 144 -9.23 -4.47 14.39
N PHE A 145 -9.30 -3.30 15.02
CA PHE A 145 -8.71 -2.08 14.48
C PHE A 145 -7.20 -2.20 14.25
N GLY A 146 -6.46 -2.67 15.27
CA GLY A 146 -5.01 -2.82 15.21
C GLY A 146 -4.57 -3.86 14.18
N ALA A 147 -5.25 -5.01 14.14
CA ALA A 147 -5.01 -6.05 13.14
C ALA A 147 -5.21 -5.53 11.71
N ALA A 148 -6.33 -4.84 11.45
CA ALA A 148 -6.64 -4.26 10.16
C ALA A 148 -5.61 -3.19 9.75
N LEU A 149 -5.18 -2.34 10.69
CA LEU A 149 -4.18 -1.30 10.44
C LEU A 149 -2.80 -1.90 10.08
N ILE A 150 -2.35 -2.92 10.80
CA ILE A 150 -1.07 -3.60 10.53
C ILE A 150 -1.10 -4.27 9.16
N ALA A 151 -2.16 -5.01 8.84
CA ALA A 151 -2.29 -5.69 7.56
C ALA A 151 -2.38 -4.69 6.39
N THR A 152 -3.08 -3.57 6.58
CA THR A 152 -3.13 -2.46 5.62
C THR A 152 -1.75 -1.84 5.40
N ALA A 153 -1.01 -1.58 6.48
CA ALA A 153 0.35 -1.02 6.40
C ALA A 153 1.31 -1.95 5.64
N LEU A 154 1.23 -3.26 5.88
CA LEU A 154 2.02 -4.28 5.17
C LEU A 154 1.63 -4.42 3.70
N CYS A 155 0.33 -4.38 3.40
CA CYS A 155 -0.16 -4.38 2.03
C CYS A 155 0.35 -3.16 1.25
N VAL A 156 0.27 -1.96 1.84
CA VAL A 156 0.82 -0.74 1.22
C VAL A 156 2.34 -0.85 1.03
N ALA A 157 3.06 -1.46 1.97
CA ALA A 157 4.48 -1.74 1.80
C ALA A 157 4.75 -2.69 0.63
N ALA A 158 3.96 -3.76 0.47
CA ALA A 158 4.06 -4.68 -0.67
C ALA A 158 3.81 -3.98 -2.02
N LEU A 159 2.73 -3.20 -2.13
CA LEU A 159 2.41 -2.41 -3.33
C LEU A 159 3.52 -1.39 -3.65
N THR A 160 4.08 -0.75 -2.62
CA THR A 160 5.21 0.18 -2.78
C THR A 160 6.45 -0.55 -3.30
N ALA A 161 6.76 -1.73 -2.76
CA ALA A 161 7.91 -2.52 -3.18
C ALA A 161 7.77 -2.99 -4.64
N ILE A 162 6.57 -3.45 -5.03
CA ILE A 162 6.22 -3.78 -6.42
C ILE A 162 6.43 -2.55 -7.32
N GLY A 163 5.93 -1.39 -6.92
CA GLY A 163 6.09 -0.14 -7.66
C GLY A 163 7.56 0.26 -7.87
N ILE A 164 8.40 0.11 -6.83
CA ILE A 164 9.84 0.33 -6.93
C ILE A 164 10.50 -0.68 -7.89
N ALA A 165 10.12 -1.96 -7.83
CA ALA A 165 10.60 -2.97 -8.76
C ALA A 165 10.26 -2.61 -10.20
N CYS A 166 8.99 -2.31 -10.51
CA CYS A 166 8.57 -1.88 -11.84
C CYS A 166 9.32 -0.65 -12.33
N SER A 167 9.54 0.34 -11.47
CA SER A 167 10.35 1.54 -11.80
C SER A 167 11.83 1.20 -12.09
N ALA A 168 12.37 0.12 -11.53
CA ALA A 168 13.73 -0.33 -11.82
C ALA A 168 13.85 -0.92 -13.24
N PHE A 169 12.83 -1.66 -13.70
CA PHE A 169 12.80 -2.31 -15.01
C PHE A 169 12.34 -1.38 -16.14
N ALA A 170 11.45 -0.44 -15.86
CA ALA A 170 10.90 0.45 -16.87
C ALA A 170 11.90 1.55 -17.31
N ALA A 171 11.89 1.84 -18.61
CA ALA A 171 12.66 2.94 -19.18
C ALA A 171 12.01 4.31 -18.91
N GLN A 172 10.69 4.37 -18.86
CA GLN A 172 9.91 5.60 -18.67
C GLN A 172 8.96 5.47 -17.48
N PRO A 173 8.68 6.57 -16.73
CA PRO A 173 7.78 6.55 -15.58
C PRO A 173 6.37 6.03 -15.90
N ALA A 174 5.80 6.39 -17.05
CA ALA A 174 4.45 5.92 -17.41
C ALA A 174 4.38 4.38 -17.47
N LEU A 175 5.35 3.74 -18.14
CA LEU A 175 5.43 2.27 -18.20
C LEU A 175 5.64 1.65 -16.82
N ALA A 176 6.42 2.29 -15.94
CA ALA A 176 6.59 1.83 -14.56
C ALA A 176 5.27 1.82 -13.78
N ALA A 177 4.49 2.90 -13.91
CA ALA A 177 3.19 3.02 -13.28
C ALA A 177 2.21 1.96 -13.79
N THR A 178 2.10 1.82 -15.11
CA THR A 178 1.21 0.84 -15.74
C THR A 178 1.56 -0.59 -15.32
N ALA A 179 2.85 -0.95 -15.33
CA ALA A 179 3.27 -2.29 -14.91
C ALA A 179 2.98 -2.56 -13.42
N ALA A 180 3.23 -1.59 -12.55
CA ALA A 180 2.93 -1.73 -11.12
C ALA A 180 1.42 -1.84 -10.85
N LEU A 181 0.62 -1.04 -11.57
CA LEU A 181 -0.84 -1.11 -11.50
C LEU A 181 -1.35 -2.47 -11.97
N LEU A 182 -0.91 -2.95 -13.14
CA LEU A 182 -1.33 -4.24 -13.68
C LEU A 182 -0.95 -5.41 -12.78
N ILE A 183 0.24 -5.38 -12.16
CA ILE A 183 0.64 -6.43 -11.21
C ILE A 183 -0.22 -6.35 -9.94
N GLY A 184 -0.43 -5.15 -9.38
CA GLY A 184 -1.27 -4.97 -8.19
C GLY A 184 -2.72 -5.40 -8.43
N GLU A 185 -3.33 -4.94 -9.52
CA GLU A 185 -4.69 -5.32 -9.92
C GLU A 185 -4.77 -6.80 -10.29
N GLY A 186 -3.75 -7.36 -10.93
CA GLY A 186 -3.67 -8.79 -11.22
C GLY A 186 -3.75 -9.66 -9.96
N LEU A 187 -3.01 -9.28 -8.91
CA LEU A 187 -3.07 -9.96 -7.60
C LEU A 187 -4.46 -9.81 -6.93
N SER A 188 -5.14 -8.69 -7.16
CA SER A 188 -6.51 -8.47 -6.68
C SER A 188 -7.57 -9.24 -7.49
N LEU A 189 -7.38 -9.41 -8.80
CA LEU A 189 -8.30 -10.11 -9.69
C LEU A 189 -8.31 -11.62 -9.43
N ILE A 190 -7.16 -12.19 -9.07
CA ILE A 190 -7.08 -13.59 -8.64
C ILE A 190 -8.06 -13.86 -7.50
N ASP A 191 -8.21 -12.92 -6.55
CA ASP A 191 -9.16 -13.04 -5.45
C ASP A 191 -10.62 -13.09 -5.93
N ALA A 192 -10.97 -12.27 -6.93
CA ALA A 192 -12.31 -12.32 -7.53
C ALA A 192 -12.59 -13.68 -8.19
N GLY A 193 -11.60 -14.25 -8.90
CA GLY A 193 -11.71 -15.58 -9.47
C GLY A 193 -11.85 -16.70 -8.42
N VAL A 194 -11.15 -16.58 -7.28
CA VAL A 194 -11.28 -17.54 -6.16
C VAL A 194 -12.69 -17.53 -5.59
N ARG A 195 -13.29 -16.34 -5.40
CA ARG A 195 -14.67 -16.22 -4.88
C ARG A 195 -15.70 -16.80 -5.85
N MET A 196 -15.49 -16.66 -7.16
CA MET A 196 -16.40 -17.20 -8.19
C MET A 196 -16.35 -18.72 -8.31
N THR A 197 -15.24 -19.35 -7.94
CA THR A 197 -15.03 -20.81 -8.06
C THR A 197 -15.38 -21.58 -6.77
N GLY A 198 -15.95 -20.91 -5.77
CA GLY A 198 -16.36 -21.57 -4.51
C GLY A 198 -15.22 -21.78 -3.50
N GLY A 199 -14.07 -21.10 -3.68
CA GLY A 199 -13.00 -21.06 -2.69
C GLY A 199 -11.86 -22.07 -2.88
N ASP A 200 -11.93 -22.95 -3.88
CA ASP A 200 -10.88 -23.95 -4.13
C ASP A 200 -10.10 -23.67 -5.42
N THR A 201 -9.10 -22.79 -5.31
CA THR A 201 -8.15 -22.49 -6.40
C THR A 201 -6.75 -23.05 -6.13
N GLY A 202 -6.61 -23.88 -5.10
CA GLY A 202 -5.33 -24.44 -4.67
C GLY A 202 -4.26 -23.35 -4.45
N TRP A 203 -3.16 -23.44 -5.18
CA TRP A 203 -2.01 -22.54 -5.04
C TRP A 203 -2.27 -21.11 -5.55
N LEU A 204 -3.25 -20.89 -6.43
CA LEU A 204 -3.55 -19.54 -6.94
C LEU A 204 -4.14 -18.63 -5.85
N GLY A 205 -4.94 -19.19 -4.93
CA GLY A 205 -5.50 -18.44 -3.80
C GLY A 205 -4.43 -17.85 -2.89
N TYR A 206 -3.26 -18.50 -2.77
CA TYR A 206 -2.12 -17.98 -2.01
C TYR A 206 -1.44 -16.76 -2.64
N LEU A 207 -1.72 -16.47 -3.92
CA LEU A 207 -1.23 -15.25 -4.58
C LEU A 207 -2.20 -14.08 -4.42
N ALA A 208 -3.43 -14.34 -3.94
CA ALA A 208 -4.45 -13.32 -3.83
C ALA A 208 -4.18 -12.39 -2.65
N LEU A 209 -4.05 -11.10 -2.93
CA LEU A 209 -3.70 -10.11 -1.91
C LEU A 209 -4.80 -9.94 -0.85
N HIS A 210 -6.07 -10.07 -1.25
CA HIS A 210 -7.20 -9.92 -0.34
C HIS A 210 -7.43 -11.16 0.56
N THR A 211 -7.07 -12.36 0.08
CA THR A 211 -7.13 -13.60 0.89
C THR A 211 -6.27 -13.49 2.15
N HIS A 212 -5.10 -12.86 2.06
CA HIS A 212 -4.21 -12.61 3.21
C HIS A 212 -4.59 -11.36 4.04
N LEU A 213 -5.51 -10.55 3.55
CA LEU A 213 -5.98 -9.34 4.23
C LEU A 213 -7.25 -9.61 5.05
N ALA A 214 -8.14 -10.46 4.54
CA ALA A 214 -9.46 -10.72 5.12
C ALA A 214 -9.43 -11.22 6.58
N PRO A 215 -8.50 -12.09 7.03
CA PRO A 215 -8.40 -12.49 8.43
C PRO A 215 -8.13 -11.30 9.36
N ALA A 216 -7.18 -10.43 8.98
CA ALA A 216 -6.81 -9.28 9.78
C ALA A 216 -7.92 -8.22 9.84
N LEU A 217 -8.69 -8.05 8.77
CA LEU A 217 -9.89 -7.21 8.77
C LEU A 217 -10.97 -7.72 9.74
N ARG A 218 -10.95 -9.00 10.12
CA ARG A 218 -11.81 -9.61 11.16
C ARG A 218 -11.14 -9.68 12.54
N GLY A 219 -9.95 -9.10 12.69
CA GLY A 219 -9.20 -9.09 13.95
C GLY A 219 -8.28 -10.28 14.19
N LEU A 220 -8.10 -11.14 13.19
CA LEU A 220 -7.20 -12.30 13.28
C LEU A 220 -5.89 -12.00 12.57
N VAL A 221 -4.81 -11.82 13.35
CA VAL A 221 -3.46 -11.70 12.79
C VAL A 221 -2.85 -13.09 12.68
N ARG A 222 -2.73 -13.60 11.45
CA ARG A 222 -2.08 -14.89 11.19
C ARG A 222 -0.64 -14.66 10.75
N SER A 223 0.29 -15.46 11.25
CA SER A 223 1.71 -15.35 10.89
C SER A 223 1.96 -15.61 9.41
N GLU A 224 1.18 -16.49 8.78
CA GLU A 224 1.26 -16.77 7.33
C GLU A 224 1.00 -15.52 6.48
N ASP A 225 0.04 -14.69 6.87
CA ASP A 225 -0.32 -13.46 6.16
C ASP A 225 0.81 -12.43 6.27
N LEU A 226 1.40 -12.30 7.46
CA LEU A 226 2.56 -11.43 7.68
C LEU A 226 3.76 -11.88 6.83
N VAL A 227 4.05 -13.19 6.83
CA VAL A 227 5.15 -13.77 6.05
C VAL A 227 4.91 -13.57 4.56
N TYR A 228 3.68 -13.74 4.08
CA TYR A 228 3.30 -13.48 2.69
C TYR A 228 3.66 -12.05 2.25
N PHE A 229 3.23 -11.03 2.99
CA PHE A 229 3.56 -9.64 2.65
C PHE A 229 5.07 -9.37 2.71
N LEU A 230 5.76 -9.91 3.72
CA LEU A 230 7.21 -9.76 3.85
C LEU A 230 7.96 -10.42 2.68
N LEU A 231 7.50 -11.58 2.19
CA LEU A 231 8.07 -12.26 1.03
C LEU A 231 7.89 -11.44 -0.24
N ILE A 232 6.70 -10.86 -0.48
CA ILE A 232 6.46 -9.98 -1.64
C ILE A 232 7.38 -8.76 -1.58
N ILE A 233 7.47 -8.11 -0.42
CA ILE A 233 8.35 -6.95 -0.22
C ILE A 233 9.80 -7.33 -0.52
N ALA A 234 10.29 -8.42 0.09
CA ALA A 234 11.66 -8.88 -0.09
C ALA A 234 11.96 -9.24 -1.54
N LEU A 235 11.09 -10.01 -2.19
CA LEU A 235 11.23 -10.42 -3.59
C LEU A 235 11.30 -9.20 -4.51
N ALA A 236 10.35 -8.28 -4.40
CA ALA A 236 10.29 -7.08 -5.24
C ALA A 236 11.55 -6.20 -5.06
N LEU A 237 11.99 -5.99 -3.82
CA LEU A 237 13.20 -5.20 -3.55
C LEU A 237 14.47 -5.91 -4.05
N VAL A 238 14.57 -7.24 -3.91
CA VAL A 238 15.70 -8.02 -4.45
C VAL A 238 15.76 -7.92 -5.97
N LEU A 239 14.61 -8.02 -6.66
CA LEU A 239 14.53 -7.84 -8.11
C LEU A 239 14.98 -6.44 -8.54
N ALA A 240 14.54 -5.39 -7.82
CA ALA A 240 14.96 -4.02 -8.08
C ALA A 240 16.47 -3.83 -7.89
N VAL A 241 17.05 -4.39 -6.83
CA VAL A 241 18.50 -4.34 -6.56
C VAL A 241 19.29 -5.06 -7.65
N ARG A 242 18.87 -6.27 -8.03
CA ARG A 242 19.53 -7.06 -9.08
C ARG A 242 19.49 -6.33 -10.41
N ARG A 243 18.36 -5.69 -10.74
CA ARG A 243 18.23 -4.89 -11.97
C ARG A 243 19.23 -3.73 -12.01
N ILE A 244 19.34 -2.95 -10.93
CA ILE A 244 20.31 -1.83 -10.86
C ILE A 244 21.75 -2.33 -10.90
N ALA A 245 22.05 -3.46 -10.25
CA ALA A 245 23.40 -4.04 -10.27
C ALA A 245 23.82 -4.49 -11.69
N GLY A 246 22.89 -5.04 -12.48
CA GLY A 246 23.16 -5.47 -13.86
C GLY A 246 23.50 -4.33 -14.83
N GLU A 247 23.13 -3.08 -14.51
CA GLU A 247 23.52 -1.89 -15.28
C GLU A 247 25.00 -1.47 -15.07
N ARG A 248 25.80 -2.25 -14.33
CA ARG A 248 27.26 -2.06 -14.23
C ARG A 248 28.04 -2.75 -15.35
N GLY A 249 27.53 -3.84 -15.91
CA GLY A 249 28.28 -4.66 -16.87
C GLY A 249 28.08 -4.29 -18.34
N ARG A 250 27.40 -3.18 -18.65
CA ARG A 250 27.00 -2.78 -20.01
C ARG A 250 27.48 -1.38 -20.43
N GLY A 251 28.28 -0.72 -19.61
CA GLY A 251 28.96 0.53 -19.94
C GLY A 251 30.43 0.41 -19.58
#